data_AF-A0A7H4MIM9-F1
#
_entry.id   AF-A0A7H4MIM9-F1
#
_cell.length_a   1.000
_cell.length_b   1.000
_cell.length_c   1.000
_cell.angle_alpha   90.00
_cell.angle_beta   90.00
_cell.angle_gamma   90.00
#
_symmetry.space_group_name_H-M   'P 1'
#
loop_
_entity.id
_entity.type
_entity.pdbx_description
1 polymer ?
#
loop_
_entity_poly.entity_id
_entity_poly.type
_entity_poly.pdbx_seq_one_letter_code
_entity_poly.pdbx_strand_id
1 'polypeptide(L)'
;MSDLLSDATTRFRVPRPLPGMDFSAGIPADSATMLVIPCMLTSHESFSQLLTSLEVCWLGNENENLRFALLTDFADSENEPSPESHALLRQAIADTQALNRRYPSGRPRFYLLHRQPEWNPSEGMWMGYERKRGKLALLNSWLRHPGTQFVSVADMPAHLLPDHIKYVITLDSDTVLPRDTAHKLVAAMAHPLNTPEYDPVRQRVVKGFGILQPGLAEEIPRNGQGRYAALRSSIPGNNPYSMMSSDIYQDLFGEGSFVGKGIYDVDIFMPGHCQYLPGKSGSQP
;
A
#
# COMPACT_ATOMS: atom_id res chain seq x y z
N MET A 1 13.47 0.48 27.90
CA MET A 1 12.73 -0.66 28.48
C MET A 1 11.73 -1.26 27.49
N SER A 2 11.07 -0.44 26.66
CA SER A 2 10.16 -0.86 25.58
C SER A 2 10.81 -1.78 24.54
N ASP A 3 12.05 -1.49 24.12
CA ASP A 3 12.76 -2.28 23.11
C ASP A 3 13.19 -3.68 23.59
N LEU A 4 13.44 -3.84 24.90
CA LEU A 4 13.79 -5.13 25.51
C LEU A 4 12.58 -6.05 25.68
N LEU A 5 11.41 -5.47 25.96
CA LEU A 5 10.15 -6.19 25.99
C LEU A 5 9.78 -6.65 24.59
N SER A 6 9.91 -5.78 23.58
CA SER A 6 9.74 -6.08 22.16
C SER A 6 10.57 -7.30 21.72
N ASP A 7 11.88 -7.24 21.97
CA ASP A 7 12.83 -8.28 21.54
C ASP A 7 12.64 -9.60 22.32
N ALA A 8 12.12 -9.54 23.55
CA ALA A 8 11.74 -10.73 24.30
C ALA A 8 10.44 -11.36 23.75
N THR A 9 9.40 -10.56 23.46
CA THR A 9 8.13 -11.10 22.92
C THR A 9 8.29 -11.75 21.55
N THR A 10 9.08 -11.18 20.65
CA THR A 10 9.35 -11.75 19.31
C THR A 10 10.17 -13.03 19.36
N ARG A 11 11.03 -13.22 20.38
CA ARG A 11 11.85 -14.43 20.53
C ARG A 11 11.11 -15.61 21.15
N PHE A 12 10.07 -15.38 21.95
CA PHE A 12 9.39 -16.44 22.72
C PHE A 12 8.00 -16.82 22.22
N ARG A 13 7.43 -16.10 21.24
CA ARG A 13 6.19 -16.50 20.56
C ARG A 13 6.48 -16.90 19.12
N VAL A 14 6.07 -18.12 18.76
CA VAL A 14 5.95 -18.52 17.35
C VAL A 14 4.76 -17.76 16.77
N PRO A 15 4.96 -16.86 15.80
CA PRO A 15 3.85 -16.16 15.15
C PRO A 15 2.89 -17.21 14.57
N ARG A 16 1.61 -17.14 14.93
CA ARG A 16 0.62 -18.05 14.35
C ARG A 16 0.26 -17.53 12.96
N PRO A 17 0.54 -18.28 11.87
CA PRO A 17 0.16 -17.84 10.53
C PRO A 17 -1.35 -17.62 10.50
N LEU A 18 -1.76 -16.47 9.97
CA LEU A 18 -3.17 -16.19 9.74
C LEU A 18 -3.72 -17.22 8.75
N PRO A 19 -4.92 -17.78 9.01
CA PRO A 19 -5.53 -18.68 8.06
C PRO A 19 -5.83 -17.91 6.77
N GLY A 20 -5.59 -18.55 5.63
CA GLY A 20 -5.80 -17.97 4.31
C GLY A 20 -6.63 -18.90 3.44
N MET A 21 -7.35 -18.32 2.47
CA MET A 21 -7.94 -19.07 1.36
C MET A 21 -6.85 -19.71 0.48
N ASP A 22 -7.22 -20.65 -0.39
CA ASP A 22 -6.30 -21.12 -1.43
C ASP A 22 -6.48 -20.30 -2.72
N PHE A 23 -5.64 -19.27 -2.87
CA PHE A 23 -5.54 -18.45 -4.10
C PHE A 23 -4.26 -18.76 -4.89
N SER A 24 -3.69 -19.95 -4.74
CA SER A 24 -2.47 -20.36 -5.47
C SER A 24 -2.67 -20.38 -6.98
N ALA A 25 -3.88 -20.68 -7.45
CA ALA A 25 -4.26 -20.64 -8.88
C ALA A 25 -4.67 -19.24 -9.36
N GLY A 26 -4.87 -18.28 -8.45
CA GLY A 26 -5.18 -16.90 -8.78
C GLY A 26 -6.16 -16.24 -7.81
N ILE A 27 -6.18 -14.90 -7.83
CA ILE A 27 -7.11 -14.09 -7.04
C ILE A 27 -8.48 -14.09 -7.73
N PRO A 28 -9.59 -14.42 -7.03
CA PRO A 28 -10.95 -14.32 -7.57
C PRO A 28 -11.35 -12.87 -7.85
N ALA A 29 -12.30 -12.66 -8.77
CA ALA A 29 -12.81 -11.33 -9.12
C ALA A 29 -13.36 -10.56 -7.90
N ASP A 30 -14.07 -11.23 -7.00
CA ASP A 30 -14.61 -10.65 -5.76
C ASP A 30 -13.53 -10.27 -4.74
N SER A 31 -12.27 -10.64 -4.99
CA SER A 31 -11.11 -10.25 -4.19
C SER A 31 -10.08 -9.46 -5.02
N ALA A 32 -10.53 -8.88 -6.15
CA ALA A 32 -9.67 -8.07 -7.00
C ALA A 32 -8.97 -6.97 -6.18
N THR A 33 -7.69 -6.81 -6.46
CA THR A 33 -6.76 -6.07 -5.60
C THR A 33 -5.97 -5.07 -6.44
N MET A 34 -5.65 -3.92 -5.86
CA MET A 34 -4.72 -2.96 -6.46
C MET A 34 -3.48 -2.80 -5.57
N LEU A 35 -2.30 -3.04 -6.12
CA LEU A 35 -1.04 -2.70 -5.51
C LEU A 35 -0.67 -1.26 -5.86
N VAL A 36 -0.39 -0.44 -4.87
CA VAL A 36 -0.10 0.97 -5.03
C VAL A 36 1.22 1.38 -4.39
N ILE A 37 1.97 2.23 -5.09
CA ILE A 37 3.21 2.84 -4.60
C ILE A 37 3.01 4.36 -4.59
N PRO A 38 2.84 4.98 -3.40
CA PRO A 38 2.83 6.42 -3.27
C PRO A 38 4.24 6.99 -3.49
N CYS A 39 4.38 7.95 -4.40
CA CYS A 39 5.67 8.53 -4.74
C CYS A 39 5.54 9.99 -5.20
N MET A 40 6.67 10.68 -5.35
CA MET A 40 6.73 12.05 -5.85
C MET A 40 7.22 12.04 -7.29
N LEU A 41 6.61 12.86 -8.15
CA LEU A 41 7.02 13.03 -9.52
C LEU A 41 8.04 14.19 -9.59
N THR A 42 9.32 13.84 -9.51
CA THR A 42 10.43 14.82 -9.39
C THR A 42 11.27 14.95 -10.65
N SER A 43 11.56 13.84 -11.33
CA SER A 43 12.30 13.82 -12.59
C SER A 43 11.87 12.63 -13.44
N HIS A 44 12.22 12.69 -14.73
CA HIS A 44 11.95 11.58 -15.64
C HIS A 44 12.75 10.33 -15.26
N GLU A 45 14.00 10.49 -14.81
CA GLU A 45 14.85 9.38 -14.39
C GLU A 45 14.27 8.65 -13.15
N SER A 46 13.86 9.40 -12.12
CA SER A 46 13.26 8.82 -10.92
C SER A 46 11.94 8.14 -11.22
N PHE A 47 11.12 8.73 -12.11
CA PHE A 47 9.87 8.11 -12.56
C PHE A 47 10.11 6.81 -13.33
N SER A 48 11.10 6.78 -14.23
CA SER A 48 11.45 5.56 -14.99
C SER A 48 11.88 4.41 -14.08
N GLN A 49 12.63 4.72 -13.01
CA GLN A 49 12.98 3.74 -11.97
C GLN A 49 11.74 3.22 -11.22
N LEU A 50 10.83 4.11 -10.81
CA LEU A 50 9.58 3.73 -10.16
C LEU A 50 8.69 2.86 -11.06
N LEU A 51 8.61 3.20 -12.35
CA LEU A 51 7.85 2.43 -13.34
C LEU A 51 8.47 1.04 -13.54
N THR A 52 9.80 0.95 -13.55
CA THR A 52 10.53 -0.33 -13.59
C THR A 52 10.26 -1.18 -12.34
N SER A 53 10.30 -0.57 -11.15
CA SER A 53 9.96 -1.26 -9.90
C SER A 53 8.52 -1.79 -9.90
N LEU A 54 7.58 -1.02 -10.44
CA LEU A 54 6.18 -1.44 -10.60
C LEU A 54 6.05 -2.62 -11.58
N GLU A 55 6.79 -2.58 -12.69
CA GLU A 55 6.86 -3.67 -13.67
C GLU A 55 7.43 -4.96 -13.04
N VAL A 56 8.50 -4.86 -12.26
CA VAL A 56 9.07 -6.00 -11.52
C VAL A 56 8.06 -6.58 -10.52
N CYS A 57 7.30 -5.74 -9.82
CA CYS A 57 6.25 -6.19 -8.92
C CYS A 57 5.18 -6.99 -9.68
N TRP A 58 4.79 -6.54 -10.88
CA TRP A 58 3.85 -7.26 -11.74
C TRP A 58 4.43 -8.59 -12.25
N LEU A 59 5.65 -8.60 -12.78
CA LEU A 59 6.32 -9.83 -13.23
C LEU A 59 6.44 -10.87 -12.12
N GLY A 60 6.61 -10.43 -10.87
CA GLY A 60 6.69 -11.31 -9.71
C GLY A 60 5.33 -11.76 -9.17
N ASN A 61 4.22 -11.12 -9.54
CA ASN A 61 2.90 -11.37 -8.97
C ASN A 61 1.82 -11.32 -10.05
N GLU A 62 2.05 -11.97 -11.18
CA GLU A 62 1.14 -11.92 -12.31
C GLU A 62 -0.23 -12.51 -11.92
N ASN A 63 -1.29 -11.71 -12.06
CA ASN A 63 -2.65 -12.15 -11.82
C ASN A 63 -3.67 -11.33 -12.61
N GLU A 64 -4.73 -11.98 -13.09
CA GLU A 64 -5.81 -11.33 -13.85
C GLU A 64 -6.61 -10.31 -13.02
N ASN A 65 -6.71 -10.50 -11.70
CA ASN A 65 -7.47 -9.63 -10.79
C ASN A 65 -6.55 -8.78 -9.90
N LEU A 66 -5.27 -8.64 -10.27
CA LEU A 66 -4.34 -7.70 -9.64
C LEU A 66 -4.03 -6.55 -10.59
N ARG A 67 -4.15 -5.31 -10.08
CA ARG A 67 -3.79 -4.08 -10.78
C ARG A 67 -2.66 -3.38 -10.03
N PHE A 68 -1.93 -2.53 -10.73
CA PHE A 68 -0.75 -1.85 -10.20
C PHE A 68 -0.88 -0.35 -10.46
N ALA A 69 -0.57 0.49 -9.47
CA ALA A 69 -0.65 1.93 -9.63
C ALA A 69 0.48 2.70 -8.94
N LEU A 70 0.89 3.81 -9.54
CA LEU A 70 1.69 4.84 -8.89
C LEU A 70 0.76 5.98 -8.45
N LEU A 71 0.81 6.34 -7.16
CA LEU A 71 0.08 7.50 -6.63
C LEU A 71 1.04 8.69 -6.54
N THR A 72 0.98 9.58 -7.51
CA THR A 72 1.97 10.66 -7.67
C THR A 72 1.42 12.01 -7.26
N ASP A 73 2.28 12.80 -6.61
CA ASP A 73 2.12 14.24 -6.42
C ASP A 73 3.34 14.95 -7.04
N PHE A 74 3.21 16.24 -7.35
CA PHE A 74 4.38 17.09 -7.55
C PHE A 74 5.08 17.38 -6.22
N ALA A 75 6.36 17.75 -6.28
CA ALA A 75 7.08 18.26 -5.12
C ALA A 75 6.41 19.52 -4.56
N ASP A 76 6.44 19.65 -3.23
CA ASP A 76 5.92 20.83 -2.53
C ASP A 76 6.65 22.09 -3.03
N SER A 77 5.90 23.14 -3.33
CA SER A 77 6.43 24.35 -3.99
C SER A 77 5.70 25.61 -3.55
N GLU A 78 6.41 26.72 -3.40
CA GLU A 78 5.79 28.04 -3.16
C GLU A 78 4.99 28.55 -4.37
N ASN A 79 5.28 28.02 -5.56
CA ASN A 79 4.65 28.39 -6.82
C ASN A 79 3.74 27.28 -7.36
N GLU A 80 2.73 27.67 -8.13
CA GLU A 80 1.91 26.72 -8.91
C GLU A 80 2.80 25.81 -9.78
N PRO A 81 2.34 24.59 -10.10
CA PRO A 81 3.10 23.67 -10.94
C PRO A 81 3.51 24.31 -12.25
N SER A 82 4.81 24.29 -12.53
CA SER A 82 5.36 24.97 -13.69
C SER A 82 4.99 24.24 -14.99
N PRO A 83 5.17 24.89 -16.16
CA PRO A 83 5.03 24.21 -17.46
C PRO A 83 5.90 22.95 -17.58
N GLU A 84 7.08 22.95 -16.95
CA GLU A 84 8.00 21.80 -16.88
C GLU A 84 7.42 20.67 -16.03
N SER A 85 6.81 20.96 -14.88
CA SER A 85 6.10 19.96 -14.07
C SER A 85 4.99 19.28 -14.87
N HIS A 86 4.20 20.06 -15.62
CA HIS A 86 3.17 19.54 -16.50
C HIS A 86 3.74 18.72 -17.68
N ALA A 87 4.90 19.12 -18.21
CA ALA A 87 5.61 18.34 -19.24
C ALA A 87 6.08 16.98 -18.69
N LEU A 88 6.61 16.96 -17.46
CA LEU A 88 7.00 15.73 -16.78
C LEU A 88 5.80 14.81 -16.55
N LEU A 89 4.65 15.35 -16.14
CA LEU A 89 3.41 14.58 -16.00
C LEU A 89 2.95 13.97 -17.34
N ARG A 90 2.95 14.74 -18.43
CA ARG A 90 2.61 14.22 -19.76
C ARG A 90 3.52 13.08 -20.18
N GLN A 91 4.82 13.20 -19.90
CA GLN A 91 5.79 12.14 -20.19
C GLN A 91 5.49 10.89 -19.35
N ALA A 92 5.26 11.04 -18.05
CA ALA A 92 4.93 9.94 -17.15
C ALA A 92 3.66 9.17 -17.58
N ILE A 93 2.64 9.89 -18.07
CA ILE A 93 1.43 9.30 -18.67
C ILE A 93 1.80 8.49 -19.91
N ALA A 94 2.59 9.05 -20.83
CA ALA A 94 3.01 8.39 -22.06
C ALA A 94 3.84 7.11 -21.79
N ASP A 95 4.73 7.14 -20.82
CA ASP A 95 5.56 6.01 -20.40
C ASP A 95 4.70 4.89 -19.78
N THR A 96 3.73 5.25 -18.94
CA THR A 96 2.77 4.28 -18.37
C THR A 96 1.92 3.63 -19.46
N GLN A 97 1.50 4.39 -20.47
CA GLN A 97 0.79 3.84 -21.63
C GLN A 97 1.71 2.93 -22.47
N ALA A 98 2.99 3.29 -22.63
CA ALA A 98 3.97 2.45 -23.31
C ALA A 98 4.17 1.10 -22.58
N LEU A 99 4.20 1.12 -21.24
CA LEU A 99 4.25 -0.08 -20.43
C LEU A 99 3.01 -0.96 -20.63
N ASN A 100 1.81 -0.38 -20.61
CA ASN A 100 0.58 -1.14 -20.89
C ASN A 100 0.53 -1.73 -22.30
N ARG A 101 1.11 -1.06 -23.31
CA ARG A 101 1.23 -1.62 -24.67
C ARG A 101 2.14 -2.85 -24.74
N ARG A 102 3.13 -2.96 -23.85
CA ARG A 102 4.00 -4.15 -23.75
C ARG A 102 3.28 -5.35 -23.14
N TYR A 103 2.24 -5.09 -22.34
CA TYR A 103 1.50 -6.11 -21.58
C TYR A 103 -0.02 -6.01 -21.81
N PRO A 104 -0.50 -6.26 -23.04
CA PRO A 104 -1.90 -6.09 -23.39
C PRO A 104 -2.82 -6.98 -22.55
N SER A 105 -3.99 -6.45 -22.21
CA SER A 105 -5.07 -7.15 -21.51
C SER A 105 -6.40 -6.43 -21.73
N GLY A 106 -7.51 -7.02 -21.27
CA GLY A 106 -8.85 -6.42 -21.41
C GLY A 106 -8.99 -5.03 -20.79
N ARG A 107 -8.18 -4.73 -19.76
CA ARG A 107 -8.03 -3.40 -19.14
C ARG A 107 -6.54 -3.12 -18.86
N PRO A 108 -6.13 -1.85 -18.69
CA PRO A 108 -4.77 -1.53 -18.27
C PRO A 108 -4.37 -2.28 -17.00
N ARG A 109 -3.14 -2.78 -16.96
CA ARG A 109 -2.54 -3.41 -15.78
C ARG A 109 -1.94 -2.38 -14.85
N PHE A 110 -1.39 -1.32 -15.44
CA PHE A 110 -0.68 -0.24 -14.76
C PHE A 110 -1.44 1.07 -14.87
N TYR A 111 -1.62 1.76 -13.75
CA TYR A 111 -2.26 3.07 -13.68
C TYR A 111 -1.28 4.10 -13.10
N LEU A 112 -1.25 5.28 -13.71
CA LEU A 112 -0.67 6.47 -13.08
C LEU A 112 -1.82 7.28 -12.52
N LEU A 113 -1.84 7.50 -11.22
CA LEU A 113 -2.88 8.28 -10.53
C LEU A 113 -2.20 9.51 -9.95
N HIS A 114 -2.23 10.60 -10.71
CA HIS A 114 -1.61 11.87 -10.36
C HIS A 114 -2.65 12.84 -9.82
N ARG A 115 -2.38 13.39 -8.64
CA ARG A 115 -3.24 14.36 -7.98
C ARG A 115 -2.78 15.77 -8.30
N GLN A 116 -3.72 16.69 -8.51
CA GLN A 116 -3.39 18.11 -8.61
C GLN A 116 -3.02 18.66 -7.22
N PRO A 117 -1.94 19.44 -7.10
CA PRO A 117 -1.62 20.11 -5.84
C PRO A 117 -2.64 21.22 -5.57
N GLU A 118 -2.89 21.46 -4.29
CA GLU A 118 -3.76 22.52 -3.81
C GLU A 118 -2.94 23.52 -3.01
N TRP A 119 -3.33 24.79 -3.05
CA TRP A 119 -2.69 25.83 -2.23
C TRP A 119 -3.03 25.62 -0.76
N ASN A 120 -2.02 25.43 0.08
CA ASN A 120 -2.16 25.36 1.53
C ASN A 120 -1.81 26.71 2.17
N PRO A 121 -2.79 27.51 2.66
CA PRO A 121 -2.53 28.83 3.23
C PRO A 121 -1.76 28.77 4.56
N SER A 122 -1.82 27.65 5.28
CA SER A 122 -1.12 27.49 6.57
C SER A 122 0.38 27.29 6.40
N GLU A 123 0.78 26.62 5.33
CA GLU A 123 2.19 26.31 5.01
C GLU A 123 2.75 27.25 3.93
N GLY A 124 1.90 28.04 3.25
CA GLY A 124 2.31 28.96 2.19
C GLY A 124 2.85 28.26 0.94
N MET A 125 2.36 27.06 0.65
CA MET A 125 2.85 26.24 -0.46
C MET A 125 1.74 25.44 -1.16
N TRP A 126 1.96 25.19 -2.45
CA TRP A 126 1.27 24.20 -3.24
C TRP A 126 1.78 22.82 -2.86
N MET A 127 0.89 21.98 -2.34
CA MET A 127 1.24 20.65 -1.88
C MET A 127 0.07 19.67 -2.01
N GLY A 128 0.36 18.38 -1.93
CA GLY A 128 -0.66 17.36 -1.86
C GLY A 128 -1.30 17.29 -0.47
N TYR A 129 -2.63 17.30 -0.39
CA TYR A 129 -3.37 17.15 0.87
C TYR A 129 -2.95 15.88 1.64
N GLU A 130 -2.60 16.01 2.93
CA GLU A 130 -2.26 14.93 3.88
C GLU A 130 -1.29 13.83 3.40
N ARG A 131 -0.18 14.17 2.71
CA ARG A 131 0.91 13.23 2.31
C ARG A 131 0.39 11.83 1.89
N LYS A 132 0.89 10.75 2.52
CA LYS A 132 0.55 9.35 2.20
C LYS A 132 -0.91 9.00 2.55
N ARG A 133 -1.45 9.56 3.63
CA ARG A 133 -2.82 9.30 4.09
C ARG A 133 -3.85 9.91 3.13
N GLY A 134 -3.66 11.16 2.73
CA GLY A 134 -4.52 11.85 1.78
C GLY A 134 -4.48 11.21 0.39
N LYS A 135 -3.32 10.72 -0.06
CA LYS A 135 -3.22 9.94 -1.32
C LYS A 135 -4.10 8.68 -1.29
N LEU A 136 -4.04 7.91 -0.21
CA LEU A 136 -4.80 6.67 -0.09
C LEU A 136 -6.29 6.92 0.14
N ALA A 137 -6.65 7.98 0.88
CA ALA A 137 -8.04 8.41 1.01
C ALA A 137 -8.64 8.80 -0.35
N LEU A 138 -7.90 9.58 -1.15
CA LEU A 138 -8.34 9.96 -2.48
C LEU A 138 -8.46 8.75 -3.41
N LEU A 139 -7.50 7.82 -3.35
CA LEU A 139 -7.57 6.54 -4.05
C LEU A 139 -8.86 5.78 -3.72
N ASN A 140 -9.18 5.60 -2.44
CA ASN A 140 -10.37 4.86 -2.03
C ASN A 140 -11.64 5.52 -2.56
N SER A 141 -11.71 6.85 -2.51
CA SER A 141 -12.84 7.61 -3.08
C SER A 141 -12.96 7.37 -4.60
N TRP A 142 -11.85 7.35 -5.32
CA TRP A 142 -11.82 7.14 -6.77
C TRP A 142 -12.15 5.68 -7.15
N LEU A 143 -11.71 4.69 -6.36
CA LEU A 143 -12.04 3.28 -6.58
C LEU A 143 -13.53 2.97 -6.40
N ARG A 144 -14.28 3.80 -5.66
CA ARG A 144 -15.73 3.66 -5.47
C ARG A 144 -16.53 4.57 -6.40
N HIS A 145 -16.03 5.77 -6.64
CA HIS A 145 -16.67 6.78 -7.46
C HIS A 145 -15.64 7.43 -8.39
N PRO A 146 -15.25 6.75 -9.48
CA PRO A 146 -14.27 7.30 -10.41
C PRO A 146 -14.77 8.61 -11.02
N GLY A 147 -13.91 9.62 -11.02
CA GLY A 147 -14.19 10.93 -11.56
C GLY A 147 -12.89 11.69 -11.79
N THR A 148 -12.87 12.97 -11.47
CA THR A 148 -11.74 13.89 -11.74
C THR A 148 -10.71 13.96 -10.62
N GLN A 149 -10.75 13.06 -9.63
CA GLN A 149 -9.83 13.05 -8.49
C GLN A 149 -8.35 12.96 -8.93
N PHE A 150 -8.08 12.23 -10.02
CA PHE A 150 -6.75 12.08 -10.60
C PHE A 150 -6.74 12.57 -12.04
N VAL A 151 -5.96 13.61 -12.32
CA VAL A 151 -5.93 14.25 -13.64
C VAL A 151 -5.32 13.37 -14.73
N SER A 152 -4.45 12.43 -14.35
CA SER A 152 -3.84 11.49 -15.28
C SER A 152 -4.82 10.46 -15.87
N VAL A 153 -5.99 10.30 -15.26
CA VAL A 153 -7.03 9.35 -15.70
C VAL A 153 -8.41 10.00 -15.86
N ALA A 154 -8.52 11.32 -15.73
CA ALA A 154 -9.79 12.04 -15.78
C ALA A 154 -10.53 11.84 -17.12
N ASP A 155 -9.79 11.78 -18.24
CA ASP A 155 -10.33 11.57 -19.58
C ASP A 155 -10.30 10.10 -20.02
N MET A 156 -9.99 9.17 -19.11
CA MET A 156 -9.91 7.75 -19.44
C MET A 156 -11.32 7.18 -19.67
N PRO A 157 -11.57 6.47 -20.79
CA PRO A 157 -12.85 5.80 -21.02
C PRO A 157 -13.22 4.85 -19.87
N ALA A 158 -14.51 4.82 -19.50
CA ALA A 158 -14.99 4.04 -18.36
C ALA A 158 -14.64 2.54 -18.41
N HIS A 159 -14.59 1.95 -19.61
CA HIS A 159 -14.22 0.53 -19.79
C HIS A 159 -12.74 0.23 -19.54
N LEU A 160 -11.88 1.26 -19.49
CA LEU A 160 -10.46 1.14 -19.16
C LEU A 160 -10.17 1.42 -17.68
N LEU A 161 -11.13 1.95 -16.92
CA LEU A 161 -11.01 2.09 -15.47
C LEU A 161 -10.98 0.69 -14.83
N PRO A 162 -10.34 0.50 -13.67
CA PRO A 162 -10.35 -0.80 -13.00
C PRO A 162 -11.78 -1.21 -12.65
N ASP A 163 -12.04 -2.52 -12.63
CA ASP A 163 -13.25 -3.07 -12.03
C ASP A 163 -13.27 -2.84 -10.51
N HIS A 164 -14.31 -3.33 -9.84
CA HIS A 164 -14.39 -3.27 -8.38
C HIS A 164 -13.11 -3.83 -7.74
N ILE A 165 -12.37 -2.97 -7.04
CA ILE A 165 -11.21 -3.34 -6.24
C ILE A 165 -11.64 -3.47 -4.79
N LYS A 166 -11.52 -4.68 -4.23
CA LYS A 166 -11.84 -4.97 -2.84
C LYS A 166 -10.70 -4.59 -1.90
N TYR A 167 -9.46 -4.96 -2.28
CA TYR A 167 -8.29 -4.73 -1.43
C TYR A 167 -7.26 -3.81 -2.08
N VAL A 168 -6.52 -3.07 -1.26
CA VAL A 168 -5.35 -2.31 -1.70
C VAL A 168 -4.13 -2.80 -0.95
N ILE A 169 -3.06 -3.12 -1.67
CA ILE A 169 -1.73 -3.38 -1.11
C ILE A 169 -0.92 -2.09 -1.28
N THR A 170 -0.43 -1.50 -0.20
CA THR A 170 0.44 -0.33 -0.24
C THR A 170 1.88 -0.72 0.03
N LEU A 171 2.78 -0.25 -0.85
CA LEU A 171 4.22 -0.34 -0.67
C LEU A 171 4.81 1.07 -0.64
N ASP A 172 5.96 1.22 0.02
CA ASP A 172 6.79 2.40 -0.21
C ASP A 172 7.66 2.21 -1.45
N SER A 173 8.21 3.31 -1.96
CA SER A 173 9.06 3.30 -3.16
C SER A 173 10.34 2.47 -3.01
N ASP A 174 10.77 2.21 -1.77
CA ASP A 174 11.94 1.40 -1.40
C ASP A 174 11.56 -0.04 -1.01
N THR A 175 10.28 -0.41 -1.11
CA THR A 175 9.78 -1.69 -0.63
C THR A 175 9.49 -2.61 -1.81
N VAL A 176 10.15 -3.77 -1.83
CA VAL A 176 9.93 -4.80 -2.84
C VAL A 176 8.88 -5.77 -2.34
N LEU A 177 7.81 -5.97 -3.12
CA LEU A 177 6.92 -7.10 -2.89
C LEU A 177 7.58 -8.38 -3.44
N PRO A 178 7.79 -9.42 -2.61
CA PRO A 178 8.38 -10.64 -3.09
C PRO A 178 7.50 -11.33 -4.13
N ARG A 179 8.13 -12.15 -4.96
CA ARG A 179 7.43 -12.98 -5.94
C ARG A 179 6.40 -13.89 -5.24
N ASP A 180 5.27 -14.13 -5.90
CA ASP A 180 4.23 -15.07 -5.47
C ASP A 180 3.74 -14.81 -4.03
N THR A 181 3.59 -13.53 -3.69
CA THR A 181 3.18 -13.08 -2.34
C THR A 181 1.87 -12.32 -2.33
N ALA A 182 1.55 -11.55 -3.38
CA ALA A 182 0.30 -10.77 -3.44
C ALA A 182 -0.94 -11.64 -3.17
N HIS A 183 -1.06 -12.78 -3.87
CA HIS A 183 -2.21 -13.67 -3.71
C HIS A 183 -2.32 -14.25 -2.29
N LYS A 184 -1.21 -14.42 -1.55
CA LYS A 184 -1.21 -14.90 -0.17
C LYS A 184 -1.75 -13.84 0.79
N LEU A 185 -1.40 -12.57 0.57
CA LEU A 185 -1.95 -11.45 1.35
C LEU A 185 -3.45 -11.33 1.13
N VAL A 186 -3.88 -11.43 -0.13
CA VAL A 186 -5.29 -11.38 -0.50
C VAL A 186 -6.06 -12.59 0.05
N ALA A 187 -5.46 -13.78 0.00
CA ALA A 187 -6.02 -15.00 0.58
C ALA A 187 -6.21 -14.91 2.10
N ALA A 188 -5.25 -14.29 2.81
CA ALA A 188 -5.37 -14.03 4.23
C ALA A 188 -6.52 -13.07 4.52
N MET A 189 -6.61 -11.94 3.81
CA MET A 189 -7.73 -10.98 3.97
C MET A 189 -9.09 -11.61 3.67
N ALA A 190 -9.17 -12.44 2.63
CA ALA A 190 -10.41 -13.09 2.19
C ALA A 190 -10.89 -14.23 3.11
N HIS A 191 -10.06 -14.70 4.03
CA HIS A 191 -10.44 -15.82 4.89
C HIS A 191 -11.57 -15.40 5.86
N PRO A 192 -12.65 -16.21 6.04
CA PRO A 192 -13.80 -15.84 6.86
C PRO A 192 -13.47 -15.48 8.32
N LEU A 193 -12.42 -16.08 8.88
CA LEU A 193 -11.95 -15.75 10.24
C LEU A 193 -11.26 -14.39 10.36
N ASN A 194 -10.82 -13.83 9.23
CA ASN A 194 -10.15 -12.53 9.16
C ASN A 194 -11.08 -11.41 8.67
N THR A 195 -12.31 -11.75 8.24
CA THR A 195 -13.28 -10.76 7.75
C THR A 195 -13.60 -9.73 8.82
N PRO A 196 -13.39 -8.42 8.54
CA PRO A 196 -13.63 -7.37 9.51
C PRO A 196 -15.12 -7.19 9.79
N GLU A 197 -15.49 -7.19 11.07
CA GLU A 197 -16.82 -6.80 11.55
C GLU A 197 -16.73 -5.37 12.08
N TYR A 198 -17.32 -4.42 11.36
CA TYR A 198 -17.31 -3.01 11.74
C TYR A 198 -18.52 -2.67 12.62
N ASP A 199 -18.26 -2.09 13.80
CA ASP A 199 -19.27 -1.56 14.70
C ASP A 199 -19.51 -0.07 14.38
N PRO A 200 -20.66 0.32 13.80
CA PRO A 200 -20.92 1.70 13.39
C PRO A 200 -21.15 2.64 14.57
N VAL A 201 -21.49 2.12 15.77
CA VAL A 201 -21.70 2.93 16.96
C VAL A 201 -20.36 3.29 17.60
N ARG A 202 -19.45 2.31 17.67
CA ARG A 202 -18.07 2.52 18.16
C ARG A 202 -17.12 3.04 17.10
N GLN A 203 -17.59 3.08 15.85
CA GLN A 203 -16.85 3.40 14.65
C GLN A 203 -15.50 2.67 14.56
N ARG A 204 -15.47 1.37 14.82
CA ARG A 204 -14.23 0.58 14.75
C ARG A 204 -14.51 -0.88 14.38
N VAL A 205 -13.49 -1.56 13.87
CA VAL A 205 -13.52 -3.01 13.69
C VAL A 205 -13.49 -3.68 15.06
N VAL A 206 -14.45 -4.56 15.34
CA VAL A 206 -14.58 -5.29 16.62
C VAL A 206 -14.17 -6.76 16.51
N LYS A 207 -14.00 -7.28 15.30
CA LYS A 207 -13.56 -8.65 15.01
C LYS A 207 -12.92 -8.70 13.61
N GLY A 208 -11.96 -9.61 13.40
CA GLY A 208 -11.23 -9.73 12.14
C GLY A 208 -10.22 -8.59 11.94
N PHE A 209 -9.72 -8.44 10.70
CA PHE A 209 -8.67 -7.48 10.37
C PHE A 209 -9.07 -6.64 9.16
N GLY A 210 -9.20 -5.32 9.36
CA GLY A 210 -9.39 -4.37 8.25
C GLY A 210 -8.08 -4.05 7.51
N ILE A 211 -6.94 -4.30 8.16
CA ILE A 211 -5.59 -4.03 7.68
C ILE A 211 -4.69 -5.18 8.14
N LEU A 212 -3.88 -5.73 7.23
CA LEU A 212 -2.80 -6.66 7.54
C LEU A 212 -1.47 -6.07 7.10
N GLN A 213 -0.52 -5.98 8.03
CA GLN A 213 0.85 -5.58 7.73
C GLN A 213 1.72 -6.84 7.75
N PRO A 214 1.99 -7.47 6.59
CA PRO A 214 2.94 -8.55 6.54
C PRO A 214 4.34 -8.02 6.87
N GLY A 215 5.15 -8.85 7.54
CA GLY A 215 6.57 -8.56 7.68
C GLY A 215 7.28 -8.61 6.35
N LEU A 216 7.37 -7.45 5.70
CA LEU A 216 8.17 -7.26 4.50
C LEU A 216 9.58 -6.88 4.96
N ALA A 217 10.52 -7.79 4.82
CA ALA A 217 11.92 -7.48 5.08
C ALA A 217 12.41 -6.39 4.11
N GLU A 218 13.20 -5.45 4.63
CA GLU A 218 13.86 -4.42 3.84
C GLU A 218 14.83 -5.04 2.82
N GLU A 219 14.99 -4.40 1.67
CA GLU A 219 15.92 -4.85 0.62
C GLU A 219 17.34 -4.96 1.18
N ILE A 220 18.02 -6.09 0.91
CA ILE A 220 19.42 -6.26 1.33
C ILE A 220 20.29 -5.28 0.51
N PRO A 221 21.05 -4.38 1.15
CA PRO A 221 21.88 -3.41 0.43
C PRO A 221 22.86 -4.12 -0.51
N ARG A 222 23.10 -3.55 -1.70
CA ARG A 222 24.01 -4.11 -2.73
C ARG A 222 25.44 -4.38 -2.22
N ASN A 223 25.87 -3.69 -1.16
CA ASN A 223 27.20 -3.82 -0.54
C ASN A 223 27.23 -4.80 0.66
N GLY A 224 26.18 -5.61 0.84
CA GLY A 224 26.03 -6.52 1.97
C GLY A 224 25.51 -5.85 3.25
N GLN A 225 25.18 -6.66 4.25
CA GLN A 225 24.68 -6.18 5.53
C GLN A 225 25.84 -5.74 6.44
N GLY A 226 25.74 -4.55 7.03
CA GLY A 226 26.70 -4.09 8.06
C GLY A 226 26.60 -4.94 9.33
N ARG A 227 27.68 -5.00 10.13
CA ARG A 227 27.76 -5.87 11.35
C ARG A 227 26.63 -5.62 12.35
N TYR A 228 26.15 -4.38 12.46
CA TYR A 228 25.00 -4.02 13.31
C TYR A 228 23.67 -4.58 12.77
N ALA A 229 23.44 -4.51 11.45
CA ALA A 229 22.26 -5.06 10.80
C ALA A 229 22.24 -6.61 10.86
N ALA A 230 23.42 -7.24 10.77
CA ALA A 230 23.57 -8.68 10.96
C ALA A 230 23.28 -9.14 12.42
N LEU A 231 23.53 -8.28 13.41
CA LEU A 231 23.25 -8.54 14.83
C LEU A 231 21.76 -8.37 15.19
N ARG A 232 21.04 -7.53 14.44
CA ARG A 232 19.59 -7.31 14.62
C ARG A 232 18.71 -8.20 13.72
N SER A 233 19.25 -8.78 12.66
CA SER A 233 18.57 -9.78 11.86
C SER A 233 18.69 -11.14 12.53
N SER A 234 17.57 -11.85 12.72
CA SER A 234 17.55 -13.03 13.59
C SER A 234 18.31 -14.25 13.02
N ILE A 235 18.60 -14.33 11.71
CA ILE A 235 19.35 -15.43 11.09
C ILE A 235 20.03 -14.97 9.78
N PRO A 236 21.35 -15.20 9.55
CA PRO A 236 21.97 -15.00 8.25
C PRO A 236 21.67 -16.17 7.29
N GLY A 237 21.27 -15.87 6.05
CA GLY A 237 21.26 -16.85 4.95
C GLY A 237 19.96 -17.62 4.70
N ASN A 238 18.87 -17.34 5.41
CA ASN A 238 17.54 -17.88 5.11
C ASN A 238 16.66 -16.82 4.43
N ASN A 239 15.69 -17.26 3.62
CA ASN A 239 14.77 -16.39 2.87
C ASN A 239 14.22 -15.26 3.76
N PRO A 240 14.60 -13.98 3.53
CA PRO A 240 14.18 -12.86 4.37
C PRO A 240 12.66 -12.66 4.40
N TYR A 241 11.94 -13.35 3.51
CA TYR A 241 10.48 -13.26 3.34
C TYR A 241 9.70 -14.42 3.98
N SER A 242 10.37 -15.37 4.64
CA SER A 242 9.71 -16.43 5.43
C SER A 242 9.52 -16.05 6.91
N MET A 243 9.96 -14.86 7.32
CA MET A 243 9.86 -14.42 8.71
C MET A 243 8.67 -13.47 8.90
N MET A 244 7.70 -13.93 9.68
CA MET A 244 6.63 -13.10 10.22
C MET A 244 7.26 -12.09 11.19
N SER A 245 7.37 -10.82 10.80
CA SER A 245 7.66 -9.75 11.76
C SER A 245 6.37 -9.44 12.53
N SER A 246 6.42 -9.62 13.84
CA SER A 246 5.31 -9.33 14.75
C SER A 246 5.29 -7.84 15.07
N ASP A 247 4.22 -7.11 14.72
CA ASP A 247 3.93 -5.85 15.42
C ASP A 247 3.31 -6.21 16.77
N ILE A 248 3.95 -5.78 17.86
CA ILE A 248 3.56 -6.10 19.23
C ILE A 248 2.11 -5.68 19.51
N TYR A 249 1.62 -4.59 18.92
CA TYR A 249 0.23 -4.17 19.12
C TYR A 249 -0.76 -5.10 18.42
N GLN A 250 -0.40 -5.59 17.23
CA GLN A 250 -1.18 -6.57 16.49
C GLN A 250 -1.17 -7.93 17.22
N ASP A 251 -0.04 -8.31 17.80
CA ASP A 251 0.17 -9.59 18.49
C ASP A 251 -0.36 -9.65 19.94
N LEU A 252 -0.41 -8.50 20.64
CA LEU A 252 -0.98 -8.43 22.00
C LEU A 252 -2.46 -8.04 22.01
N PHE A 253 -2.90 -7.14 21.13
CA PHE A 253 -4.22 -6.51 21.23
C PHE A 253 -5.09 -6.63 19.97
N GLY A 254 -4.56 -7.16 18.86
CA GLY A 254 -5.26 -7.16 17.57
C GLY A 254 -5.46 -5.75 17.00
N GLU A 255 -4.73 -4.76 17.51
CA GLU A 255 -4.79 -3.36 17.11
C GLU A 255 -3.52 -3.02 16.33
N GLY A 256 -3.66 -2.43 15.13
CA GLY A 256 -2.52 -2.02 14.30
C GLY A 256 -2.69 -0.57 13.86
N SER A 257 -1.61 0.22 13.94
CA SER A 257 -1.56 1.55 13.34
C SER A 257 -1.03 1.43 11.93
N PHE A 258 -1.80 1.88 10.94
CA PHE A 258 -1.38 1.79 9.55
C PHE A 258 -0.30 2.82 9.23
N VAL A 259 0.95 2.35 9.20
CA VAL A 259 2.14 3.16 8.81
C VAL A 259 2.30 3.25 7.29
N GLY A 260 1.27 2.86 6.52
CA GLY A 260 1.25 3.00 5.08
C GLY A 260 1.89 1.85 4.29
N LYS A 261 2.34 0.77 4.93
CA LYS A 261 2.69 -0.49 4.26
C LYS A 261 1.68 -1.57 4.70
N GLY A 262 1.21 -2.40 3.78
CA GLY A 262 0.31 -3.52 4.09
C GLY A 262 -0.85 -3.66 3.10
N ILE A 263 -1.76 -4.58 3.39
CA ILE A 263 -3.00 -4.78 2.63
C ILE A 263 -4.20 -4.34 3.48
N TYR A 264 -5.17 -3.68 2.87
CA TYR A 264 -6.41 -3.29 3.56
C TYR A 264 -7.64 -3.47 2.67
N ASP A 265 -8.81 -3.59 3.30
CA ASP A 265 -10.11 -3.56 2.63
C ASP A 265 -10.56 -2.11 2.40
N VAL A 266 -10.87 -1.78 1.14
CA VAL A 266 -11.17 -0.42 0.70
C VAL A 266 -12.43 0.14 1.37
N ASP A 267 -13.43 -0.70 1.66
CA ASP A 267 -14.69 -0.25 2.28
C ASP A 267 -14.57 -0.08 3.80
N ILE A 268 -13.61 -0.77 4.42
CA ILE A 268 -13.36 -0.72 5.86
C ILE A 268 -12.35 0.39 6.21
N PHE A 269 -11.42 0.68 5.31
CA PHE A 269 -10.45 1.74 5.50
C PHE A 269 -11.11 3.12 5.35
N MET A 270 -11.54 3.68 6.47
CA MET A 270 -12.10 5.04 6.52
C MET A 270 -11.01 6.10 6.76
N PRO A 271 -10.90 7.13 5.90
CA PRO A 271 -9.91 8.22 6.02
C PRO A 271 -9.93 9.00 7.36
N GLY A 272 -11.06 8.99 8.08
CA GLY A 272 -11.23 9.71 9.35
C GLY A 272 -10.74 8.98 10.61
N HIS A 273 -10.38 7.69 10.53
CA HIS A 273 -10.08 6.87 11.71
C HIS A 273 -8.61 6.81 12.13
N CYS A 274 -7.75 7.63 11.51
CA CYS A 274 -6.34 7.72 11.89
C CYS A 274 -6.07 8.55 13.16
N GLN A 275 -7.10 9.07 13.83
CA GLN A 275 -6.96 9.65 15.17
C GLN A 275 -7.38 8.60 16.19
N TYR A 276 -6.40 7.87 16.75
CA TYR A 276 -6.50 7.22 18.05
C TYR A 276 -7.65 6.19 18.19
N LEU A 277 -7.34 4.95 18.59
CA LEU A 277 -8.36 4.07 19.17
C LEU A 277 -8.30 4.20 20.70
N PRO A 278 -8.99 5.15 21.36
CA PRO A 278 -9.16 5.09 22.80
C PRO A 278 -10.33 4.16 23.14
N GLY A 279 -10.12 3.26 24.10
CA GLY A 279 -11.21 2.68 24.90
C GLY A 279 -10.98 1.21 25.23
N LYS A 280 -10.73 0.80 26.48
CA LYS A 280 -11.18 1.41 27.76
C LYS A 280 -10.13 1.28 28.86
N SER A 281 -9.90 2.40 29.55
CA SER A 281 -9.53 2.41 30.96
C SER A 281 -10.70 1.89 31.80
N GLY A 282 -10.38 1.05 32.77
CA GLY A 282 -11.28 0.57 33.81
C GLY A 282 -10.48 0.32 35.08
N SER A 283 -10.06 1.41 35.74
CA SER A 283 -9.97 1.47 37.21
C SER A 283 -11.40 1.60 37.72
N GLN A 284 -11.97 0.85 38.66
CA GLN A 284 -11.55 0.25 39.93
C GLN A 284 -12.78 -0.58 40.43
N PRO A 285 -12.74 -1.29 41.58
CA PRO A 285 -11.66 -1.52 42.52
C PRO A 285 -10.95 -2.86 42.36
#